data_AF-A0A519KN64-F1
#
_entry.id   AF-A0A519KN64-F1
#
_cell.length_a   1.000
_cell.length_b   1.000
_cell.length_c   1.000
_cell.angle_alpha   90.00
_cell.angle_beta   90.00
_cell.angle_gamma   90.00
#
_symmetry.space_group_name_H-M   'P 1'
#
loop_
_entity.id
_entity.type
_entity.pdbx_description
1 polymer ?
#
loop_
_entity_poly.entity_id
_entity_poly.type
_entity_poly.pdbx_seq_one_letter_code
_entity_poly.pdbx_strand_id
1 'polypeptide(L)'
;MTFVSKTPFAMALALMASPVLADQVPGAAAAPAIPITGQDRFYSADQFSNTVSVVDPSTNSLLGVISLGEPTPANLSPLYRGQLLVHGIGAAPDGKTIAVVS
;
A
#
# COMPACT_ATOMS: atom_id res chain seq x y z
N MET A 1 55.22 -40.06 7.53
CA MET A 1 53.95 -40.49 6.93
C MET A 1 52.87 -40.26 7.98
N THR A 2 52.24 -39.09 7.94
CA THR A 2 51.22 -38.66 8.90
C THR A 2 50.04 -38.17 8.08
N PHE A 3 48.94 -38.92 8.11
CA PHE A 3 47.67 -38.53 7.51
C PHE A 3 47.02 -37.47 8.39
N VAL A 4 46.79 -36.28 7.86
CA VAL A 4 45.86 -35.31 8.44
C VAL A 4 44.58 -35.38 7.60
N SER A 5 43.53 -35.97 8.16
CA SER A 5 42.20 -35.94 7.56
C SER A 5 41.66 -34.51 7.64
N LYS A 6 41.26 -33.96 6.49
CA LYS A 6 40.56 -32.67 6.42
C LYS A 6 39.10 -32.91 6.81
N THR A 7 38.69 -32.36 7.94
CA THR A 7 37.29 -32.29 8.40
C THR A 7 36.43 -31.56 7.36
N PRO A 8 35.23 -32.06 6.99
CA PRO A 8 34.34 -31.32 6.10
C PRO A 8 33.55 -30.29 6.90
N PHE A 9 34.05 -29.05 6.96
CA PHE A 9 33.32 -27.92 7.55
C PHE A 9 32.63 -27.13 6.42
N ALA A 10 31.68 -27.74 5.73
CA ALA A 10 30.97 -27.09 4.62
C ALA A 10 29.47 -27.41 4.58
N MET A 11 28.86 -27.70 5.74
CA MET A 11 27.47 -28.12 5.81
C MET A 11 26.74 -27.47 7.00
N ALA A 12 26.91 -26.15 7.17
CA ALA A 12 26.18 -25.40 8.21
C ALA A 12 25.56 -24.08 7.73
N LEU A 13 25.83 -23.61 6.50
CA LEU A 13 25.35 -22.30 6.03
C LEU A 13 24.06 -22.35 5.18
N ALA A 14 23.47 -23.53 4.97
CA ALA A 14 22.29 -23.69 4.10
C ALA A 14 20.94 -23.69 4.84
N LEU A 15 20.91 -23.56 6.18
CA LEU A 15 19.68 -23.72 6.98
C LEU A 15 18.98 -22.41 7.40
N MET A 16 19.48 -21.24 6.98
CA MET A 16 18.97 -19.95 7.49
C MET A 16 18.16 -19.14 6.47
N ALA A 17 17.92 -19.64 5.27
CA ALA A 17 17.08 -18.95 4.28
C ALA A 17 15.61 -19.38 4.44
N SER A 18 14.96 -18.93 5.52
CA SER A 18 13.50 -18.97 5.58
C SER A 18 12.95 -18.07 4.47
N PRO A 19 11.96 -18.51 3.67
CA PRO A 19 11.34 -17.63 2.70
C PRO A 19 10.73 -16.44 3.43
N VAL A 20 11.16 -15.23 3.07
CA VAL A 20 10.47 -14.01 3.48
C VAL A 20 9.17 -13.99 2.69
N LEU A 21 8.08 -14.47 3.30
CA LEU A 21 6.75 -14.16 2.81
C LEU A 21 6.56 -12.65 3.02
N ALA A 22 6.15 -11.94 1.97
CA ALA A 22 5.82 -10.53 2.10
C ALA A 22 4.67 -10.41 3.12
N ASP A 23 5.01 -9.91 4.30
CA ASP A 23 4.06 -9.77 5.39
C ASP A 23 3.16 -8.56 5.13
N GLN A 24 1.87 -8.72 5.42
CA GLN A 24 0.91 -7.63 5.30
C GLN A 24 1.05 -6.71 6.51
N VAL A 25 1.66 -5.55 6.30
CA VAL A 25 1.61 -4.46 7.27
C VAL A 25 0.20 -3.84 7.31
N PRO A 26 -0.32 -3.48 8.49
CA PRO A 26 0.28 -3.64 9.82
C PRO A 26 -0.01 -5.02 10.40
N GLY A 27 1.05 -5.78 10.70
CA GLY A 27 0.95 -7.15 11.22
C GLY A 27 2.29 -7.64 11.76
N ALA A 28 2.27 -8.68 12.58
CA ALA A 28 3.47 -9.40 12.95
C ALA A 28 3.77 -10.45 11.88
N ALA A 29 5.05 -10.75 11.60
CA ALA A 29 5.47 -11.70 10.55
C ALA A 29 4.87 -13.11 10.65
N ALA A 30 4.40 -13.51 11.84
CA ALA A 30 3.75 -14.80 12.06
C ALA A 30 2.21 -14.73 12.02
N ALA A 31 1.63 -13.55 11.82
CA ALA A 31 0.20 -13.37 11.71
C ALA A 31 -0.32 -14.04 10.43
N PRO A 32 -1.53 -14.62 10.45
CA PRO A 32 -2.14 -15.14 9.24
C PRO A 32 -2.36 -14.00 8.24
N ALA A 33 -2.17 -14.31 6.95
CA ALA A 33 -2.47 -13.37 5.88
C ALA A 33 -3.95 -12.97 5.90
N ILE A 34 -4.22 -11.68 5.72
CA ILE A 34 -5.56 -11.13 5.59
C ILE A 34 -5.97 -11.27 4.11
N PRO A 35 -7.03 -12.05 3.81
CA PRO A 35 -7.48 -12.21 2.44
C PRO A 35 -8.03 -10.89 1.90
N ILE A 36 -7.68 -10.56 0.66
CA ILE A 36 -8.30 -9.45 -0.07
C ILE A 36 -9.66 -9.90 -0.60
N THR A 37 -10.68 -9.08 -0.38
CA THR A 37 -12.07 -9.35 -0.72
C THR A 37 -12.72 -8.15 -1.43
N GLY A 38 -13.88 -8.37 -2.05
CA GLY A 38 -14.66 -7.29 -2.65
C GLY A 38 -15.26 -6.28 -1.64
N GLN A 39 -15.10 -6.51 -0.33
CA GLN A 39 -15.45 -5.53 0.70
C GLN A 39 -14.30 -4.54 0.97
N ASP A 40 -13.08 -4.86 0.55
CA ASP A 40 -11.93 -3.98 0.72
C ASP A 40 -11.98 -2.81 -0.26
N ARG A 41 -11.31 -1.72 0.10
CA ARG A 41 -11.23 -0.51 -0.71
C ARG A 41 -9.80 -0.01 -0.77
N PHE A 42 -9.29 0.15 -1.98
CA PHE A 42 -8.06 0.89 -2.22
C PHE A 42 -8.41 2.31 -2.67
N TYR A 43 -7.83 3.30 -1.99
CA TYR A 43 -8.06 4.71 -2.28
C TYR A 43 -6.77 5.34 -2.79
N SER A 44 -6.84 6.05 -3.92
CA SER A 44 -5.71 6.80 -4.46
C SER A 44 -6.07 8.25 -4.62
N ALA A 45 -5.28 9.13 -4.01
CA ALA A 45 -5.34 10.57 -4.23
C ALA A 45 -4.59 10.93 -5.52
N ASP A 46 -5.16 11.84 -6.32
CA ASP A 46 -4.48 12.44 -7.47
C ASP A 46 -4.55 13.97 -7.39
N GLN A 47 -3.36 14.55 -7.24
CA GLN A 47 -3.13 15.98 -7.10
C GLN A 47 -3.52 16.76 -8.36
N PHE A 48 -3.31 16.18 -9.54
CA PHE A 48 -3.55 16.88 -10.81
C PHE A 48 -5.01 16.89 -11.17
N SER A 49 -5.72 15.79 -10.98
CA SER A 49 -7.17 15.74 -11.20
C SER A 49 -7.97 16.28 -10.01
N ASN A 50 -7.35 16.49 -8.84
CA ASN A 50 -8.02 16.84 -7.58
C ASN A 50 -9.14 15.85 -7.23
N THR A 51 -8.82 14.56 -7.33
CA THR A 51 -9.78 13.49 -7.06
C THR A 51 -9.23 12.43 -6.11
N VAL A 52 -10.14 11.61 -5.59
CA VAL A 52 -9.82 10.31 -4.99
C VAL A 52 -10.51 9.21 -5.78
N SER A 53 -9.73 8.25 -6.28
CA SER A 53 -10.25 7.04 -6.93
C SER A 53 -10.51 5.95 -5.89
N VAL A 54 -11.64 5.25 -6.02
CA VAL A 54 -12.04 4.13 -5.15
C VAL A 54 -12.00 2.85 -5.98
N VAL A 55 -11.16 1.90 -5.58
CA VAL A 55 -10.90 0.66 -6.33
C VAL A 55 -11.27 -0.56 -5.48
N ASP A 56 -11.89 -1.56 -6.10
CA ASP A 56 -12.01 -2.92 -5.58
C ASP A 56 -10.69 -3.67 -5.84
N PRO A 57 -9.87 -3.92 -4.81
CA PRO A 57 -8.57 -4.57 -4.99
C PRO A 57 -8.69 -6.07 -5.30
N SER A 58 -9.84 -6.70 -5.07
CA SER A 58 -10.03 -8.13 -5.38
C SER A 58 -10.18 -8.39 -6.87
N THR A 59 -10.65 -7.38 -7.61
CA THR A 59 -10.86 -7.45 -9.07
C THR A 59 -10.06 -6.42 -9.86
N ASN A 60 -9.32 -5.53 -9.18
CA ASN A 60 -8.67 -4.34 -9.75
C ASN A 60 -9.64 -3.42 -10.52
N SER A 61 -10.90 -3.36 -10.10
CA SER A 61 -11.93 -2.57 -10.78
C SER A 61 -12.12 -1.21 -10.12
N LEU A 62 -12.21 -0.15 -10.92
CA LEU A 62 -12.61 1.18 -10.45
C LEU A 62 -14.08 1.16 -10.07
N LEU A 63 -14.39 1.44 -8.80
CA LEU A 63 -15.75 1.55 -8.29
C LEU A 63 -16.31 2.97 -8.46
N GLY A 64 -15.45 3.98 -8.42
CA GLY A 64 -15.86 5.37 -8.61
C GLY A 64 -14.76 6.38 -8.32
N VAL A 65 -15.06 7.64 -8.58
CA VAL A 65 -14.16 8.78 -8.37
C VAL A 65 -14.90 9.85 -7.57
N ILE A 66 -14.23 10.37 -6.54
CA ILE A 66 -14.70 11.48 -5.72
C ILE A 66 -13.98 12.73 -6.18
N SER A 67 -14.70 13.65 -6.82
CA SER A 67 -14.16 14.95 -7.22
C SER A 67 -14.14 15.91 -6.05
N LEU A 68 -12.98 16.48 -5.76
CA LEU A 68 -12.79 17.40 -4.63
C LEU A 68 -12.58 18.85 -5.07
N GLY A 69 -12.21 19.08 -6.33
CA GLY A 69 -12.07 20.40 -6.93
C GLY A 69 -11.88 20.30 -8.44
N GLU A 70 -11.59 21.44 -9.06
CA GLU A 70 -11.22 21.49 -10.48
C GLU A 70 -9.87 20.78 -10.72
N PRO A 71 -9.58 20.25 -11.91
CA PRO A 71 -8.25 19.74 -12.24
C PRO A 71 -7.26 20.86 -12.58
N THR A 72 -5.97 20.53 -12.60
CA THR A 72 -4.90 21.42 -13.07
C THR A 72 -5.04 21.70 -14.58
N PRO A 73 -4.91 22.97 -15.04
CA PRO A 73 -4.49 24.16 -14.29
C PRO A 73 -5.63 25.01 -13.71
N ALA A 74 -6.91 24.64 -13.92
CA ALA A 74 -8.05 25.43 -13.48
C ALA A 74 -8.13 25.57 -11.96
N ASN A 75 -7.61 24.59 -11.22
CA ASN A 75 -7.45 24.67 -9.76
C ASN A 75 -6.51 25.79 -9.31
N LEU A 76 -5.57 26.24 -10.14
CA LEU A 76 -4.66 27.35 -9.83
C LEU A 76 -5.22 28.72 -10.24
N SER A 77 -6.53 28.81 -10.50
CA SER A 77 -7.16 30.09 -10.84
C SER A 77 -7.33 31.00 -9.60
N PRO A 78 -7.46 32.33 -9.79
CA PRO A 78 -7.73 33.27 -8.69
C PRO A 78 -9.05 33.00 -7.95
N LEU A 79 -9.96 32.23 -8.55
CA LEU A 79 -11.22 31.83 -7.96
C LEU A 79 -11.12 30.34 -7.60
N TYR A 80 -10.54 30.05 -6.43
CA TYR A 80 -10.46 28.68 -5.93
C TYR A 80 -11.86 28.06 -5.82
N ARG A 81 -12.04 26.89 -6.41
CA ARG A 81 -13.29 26.11 -6.37
C ARG A 81 -13.00 24.71 -5.88
N GLY A 82 -13.34 24.44 -4.62
CA GLY A 82 -13.10 23.15 -3.96
C GLY A 82 -11.71 23.03 -3.35
N GLN A 83 -11.23 21.80 -3.24
CA GLN A 83 -9.93 21.43 -2.69
C GLN A 83 -8.81 21.60 -3.72
N LEU A 84 -7.58 21.77 -3.22
CA LEU A 84 -6.37 22.00 -4.00
C LEU A 84 -5.32 20.99 -3.68
N LEU A 85 -4.67 20.43 -4.70
CA LEU A 85 -3.48 19.62 -4.54
C LEU A 85 -3.68 18.40 -3.62
N VAL A 86 -4.79 17.67 -3.78
CA VAL A 86 -5.11 16.45 -3.01
C VAL A 86 -3.92 15.47 -3.01
N HIS A 87 -3.37 15.17 -1.83
CA HIS A 87 -2.13 14.38 -1.71
C HIS A 87 -2.06 13.47 -0.47
N GLY A 88 -2.60 13.90 0.66
CA GLY A 88 -2.56 13.13 1.90
C GLY A 88 -3.81 12.27 2.06
N ILE A 89 -3.64 11.05 2.60
CA ILE A 89 -4.75 10.17 2.96
C ILE A 89 -4.45 9.42 4.26
N GLY A 90 -5.46 9.27 5.11
CA GLY A 90 -5.37 8.47 6.33
C GLY A 90 -6.71 7.80 6.65
N ALA A 91 -6.66 6.57 7.16
CA ALA A 91 -7.85 5.83 7.58
C ALA A 91 -8.03 5.90 9.10
N ALA A 92 -9.28 6.04 9.55
CA ALA A 92 -9.63 5.90 10.96
C ALA A 92 -9.46 4.43 11.40
N PRO A 93 -9.10 4.16 12.67
CA PRO A 93 -8.90 2.79 13.16
C PRO A 93 -10.12 1.88 13.06
N ASP A 94 -11.33 2.44 12.98
CA ASP A 94 -12.57 1.69 12.83
C ASP A 94 -12.87 1.28 11.37
N GLY A 95 -12.05 1.73 10.41
CA GLY A 95 -12.17 1.43 8.99
C GLY A 95 -13.37 2.10 8.29
N LYS A 96 -14.09 2.99 8.97
CA LYS A 96 -15.33 3.58 8.43
C LYS A 96 -15.15 4.94 7.78
N THR A 97 -14.01 5.57 8.01
CA THR A 97 -13.76 6.94 7.55
C THR A 97 -12.33 7.07 7.06
N ILE A 98 -12.16 7.81 5.97
CA ILE A 98 -10.86 8.29 5.51
C ILE A 98 -10.84 9.82 5.64
N ALA A 99 -9.70 10.35 6.03
CA ALA A 99 -9.39 11.77 5.92
C ALA A 99 -8.53 11.98 4.67
N VAL A 100 -8.82 13.03 3.93
CA VAL A 100 -8.09 13.43 2.73
C VAL A 100 -7.55 14.83 2.96
N VAL A 101 -6.27 15.04 2.66
CA VAL A 101 -5.57 16.32 2.81
C VAL A 101 -5.23 16.88 1.44
N SER A 102 -5.49 18.17 1.30
CA SER A 102 -5.37 18.97 0.09
C SER A 102 -4.86 20.35 0.49
#